data_AF-I0K844-F1
#
_entry.id   AF-I0K844-F1
#
_cell.length_a   1.000
_cell.length_b   1.000
_cell.length_c   1.000
_cell.angle_alpha   90.00
_cell.angle_beta   90.00
_cell.angle_gamma   90.00
#
_symmetry.space_group_name_H-M   'P 1'
#
loop_
_entity.id
_entity.type
_entity.pdbx_description
1 polymer ?
#
loop_
_entity_poly.entity_id
_entity_poly.type
_entity_poly.pdbx_seq_one_letter_code
_entity_poly.pdbx_strand_id
1 'polypeptide(L)' 'MAKRSKLPINVYQVKDEFAGKIKLETGEGETLLDHNTPQLALATLYEGSDLAKGYIELVASPEAAQ' A
#
# COMPACT_ATOMS: atom_id res chain seq x y z
N MET A 1 11.55 6.63 30.22
CA MET A 1 10.41 6.80 29.29
C MET A 1 10.94 6.65 27.88
N ALA A 2 10.73 5.48 27.26
CA ALA A 2 11.16 5.26 25.88
C ALA A 2 10.32 6.17 24.98
N LYS A 3 10.97 7.13 24.32
CA LYS A 3 10.37 7.86 23.21
C LYS A 3 10.02 6.81 22.16
N ARG A 4 8.76 6.38 22.10
CA ARG A 4 8.21 5.70 20.92
C ARG A 4 8.38 6.72 19.80
N SER A 5 9.46 6.58 19.05
CA SER A 5 9.62 7.25 17.77
C SER A 5 8.35 6.90 16.99
N LYS A 6 7.45 7.87 16.89
CA LYS A 6 6.22 7.79 16.13
C LYS A 6 6.66 7.90 14.67
N LEU A 7 7.28 6.82 14.15
CA LEU A 7 7.57 6.75 12.73
C LEU A 7 6.22 6.90 12.03
N PRO A 8 6.13 7.74 11.00
CA PRO A 8 4.90 7.83 10.22
C PRO A 8 4.56 6.41 9.76
N ILE A 9 3.35 5.96 10.10
CA ILE A 9 2.84 4.72 9.52
C ILE A 9 2.53 5.09 8.08
N ASN A 10 3.43 4.71 7.18
CA ASN A 10 3.19 4.75 5.75
C ASN A 10 2.04 3.78 5.45
N VAL A 11 0.91 4.31 5.01
CA VAL A 11 -0.26 3.51 4.62
C VAL A 11 -0.26 3.45 3.10
N TYR A 12 -0.34 2.25 2.55
CA TYR A 12 -0.40 2.03 1.12
C TYR A 12 -1.85 1.88 0.73
N GLN A 13 -2.34 2.67 -0.21
CA GLN A 13 -3.72 2.59 -0.66
C GLN A 13 -3.75 2.35 -2.16
N VAL A 14 -4.67 1.52 -2.63
CA VAL A 14 -4.93 1.41 -4.07
C VAL A 14 -5.66 2.68 -4.50
N LYS A 15 -5.20 3.31 -5.57
CA LYS A 15 -5.90 4.47 -6.15
C LYS A 15 -7.33 4.06 -6.52
N ASP A 16 -8.29 4.87 -6.13
CA ASP A 16 -9.73 4.59 -6.26
C ASP A 16 -10.15 4.29 -7.71
N GLU A 17 -9.48 4.92 -8.69
CA GLU A 17 -9.73 4.70 -10.12
C GLU A 17 -9.44 3.25 -10.58
N PHE A 18 -8.51 2.58 -9.89
CA PHE A 18 -7.97 1.25 -10.21
C PHE A 18 -8.45 0.15 -9.26
N ALA A 19 -9.03 0.51 -8.12
CA ALA A 19 -9.54 -0.43 -7.13
C ALA A 19 -10.57 -1.42 -7.73
N GLY A 20 -10.32 -2.72 -7.54
CA GLY A 20 -11.14 -3.82 -8.05
C GLY A 20 -11.04 -4.05 -9.56
N LYS A 21 -10.23 -3.27 -10.29
CA LYS A 21 -10.07 -3.36 -11.75
C LYS A 21 -8.70 -3.87 -12.18
N ILE A 22 -7.70 -3.68 -11.32
CA ILE A 22 -6.31 -4.05 -11.63
C ILE A 22 -5.97 -5.34 -10.91
N LYS A 23 -5.49 -6.32 -11.66
CA LYS A 23 -4.88 -7.54 -11.12
C LYS A 23 -3.39 -7.48 -11.42
N LEU A 24 -2.57 -7.49 -10.38
CA LEU A 24 -1.13 -7.53 -10.49
C LEU A 24 -0.68 -8.98 -10.47
N GLU A 25 -0.15 -9.46 -11.59
CA GLU A 25 0.59 -10.71 -11.64
C GLU A 25 2.04 -10.43 -11.25
N THR A 26 2.44 -10.94 -10.10
CA THR A 26 3.85 -11.04 -9.71
C THR A 26 4.33 -12.46 -10.01
N GLY A 27 5.65 -12.67 -10.04
CA GLY A 27 6.22 -14.01 -10.18
C GLY A 27 5.81 -14.99 -9.05
N GLU A 28 5.21 -14.48 -7.96
CA GLU A 28 4.67 -15.27 -6.85
C GLU A 28 3.17 -15.57 -6.99
N GLY A 29 2.47 -14.88 -7.89
CA GLY A 29 1.04 -15.10 -8.16
C GLY A 29 0.30 -13.83 -8.55
N GLU A 30 -1.02 -13.95 -8.72
CA GLU A 30 -1.89 -12.83 -9.08
C GLU A 30 -2.58 -12.25 -7.85
N THR A 31 -2.42 -10.95 -7.60
CA THR A 31 -3.14 -10.20 -6.56
C THR A 31 -4.10 -9.21 -7.19
N LEU A 32 -5.40 -9.32 -6.86
CA LEU A 32 -6.37 -8.29 -7.21
C LEU A 32 -6.14 -7.08 -6.31
N LEU A 33 -5.92 -5.90 -6.90
CA LEU A 33 -5.79 -4.65 -6.16
C LEU A 33 -7.15 -4.05 -5.90
N ASP A 34 -7.56 -4.01 -4.64
CA ASP A 34 -8.80 -3.40 -4.18
C ASP A 34 -8.65 -2.88 -2.73
N HIS A 35 -9.72 -2.32 -2.16
CA HIS A 35 -9.68 -1.74 -0.80
C HIS A 35 -9.62 -2.81 0.30
N ASN A 36 -9.91 -4.07 -0.04
CA ASN A 36 -9.75 -5.23 0.84
C ASN A 36 -8.34 -5.83 0.76
N THR A 37 -7.50 -5.36 -0.16
CA THR A 37 -6.12 -5.85 -0.27
C THR A 37 -5.34 -5.50 1.00
N PRO A 38 -4.67 -6.48 1.64
CA PRO A 38 -3.99 -6.24 2.90
C PRO A 38 -2.83 -5.24 2.71
N GLN A 39 -2.67 -4.33 3.67
CA GLN A 39 -1.61 -3.32 3.69
C GLN A 39 -0.21 -3.91 3.46
N LEU A 40 0.05 -5.10 4.02
CA LEU A 40 1.32 -5.78 3.87
C LEU A 40 1.56 -6.22 2.41
N ALA A 41 0.53 -6.67 1.70
CA ALA A 41 0.64 -6.97 0.28
C ALA A 41 0.82 -5.70 -0.56
N LEU A 42 0.08 -4.63 -0.24
CA LEU A 42 0.23 -3.35 -0.93
C LEU A 42 1.64 -2.76 -0.75
N ALA A 43 2.22 -2.87 0.45
CA ALA A 43 3.58 -2.47 0.74
C ALA A 43 4.60 -3.28 -0.08
N THR A 44 4.50 -4.61 -0.05
CA THR A 44 5.38 -5.50 -0.83
C THR A 44 5.27 -5.22 -2.32
N LEU A 45 4.06 -4.99 -2.85
CA LEU A 45 3.86 -4.68 -4.26
C LEU A 45 4.45 -3.31 -4.60
N TYR A 46 4.19 -2.28 -3.79
CA TYR A 46 4.69 -0.93 -4.01
C TYR A 46 6.23 -0.87 -3.95
N GLU A 47 6.87 -1.59 -3.04
CA GLU A 47 8.34 -1.63 -2.93
C GLU A 47 8.97 -2.58 -3.97
N GLY A 48 8.31 -3.69 -4.29
CA GLY A 48 8.81 -4.73 -5.18
C GLY A 48 8.52 -4.52 -6.67
N SER A 49 7.61 -3.62 -7.03
CA SER A 49 7.20 -3.40 -8.42
C SER A 49 6.95 -1.91 -8.73
N ASP A 50 7.73 -1.36 -9.66
CA ASP A 50 7.49 0.00 -10.17
C ASP A 50 6.14 0.13 -10.88
N LEU A 51 5.62 -0.96 -11.46
CA LEU A 51 4.28 -0.99 -12.04
C LEU A 51 3.22 -0.77 -10.95
N ALA A 52 3.39 -1.40 -9.79
CA ALA A 52 2.46 -1.27 -8.67
C ALA A 52 2.41 0.15 -8.12
N LYS A 53 3.52 0.90 -8.13
CA LYS A 53 3.54 2.34 -7.77
C LYS A 53 2.66 3.21 -8.68
N GLY A 54 2.34 2.73 -9.89
CA GLY A 54 1.37 3.36 -10.77
C GLY A 54 -0.06 3.27 -10.25
N TYR A 55 -0.40 2.19 -9.55
CA TYR A 55 -1.75 1.87 -9.09
C TYR A 55 -1.96 2.04 -7.58
N ILE A 56 -0.89 1.98 -6.80
CA ILE A 56 -0.86 2.10 -5.34
C ILE A 56 -0.20 3.45 -5.02
N GLU A 57 -0.79 4.18 -4.08
CA GLU A 57 -0.27 5.44 -3.56
C GLU A 57 0.12 5.30 -2.09
N LEU A 58 1.12 6.09 -1.70
CA LEU A 58 1.55 6.21 -0.31
C LEU A 58 0.75 7.32 0.36
N VAL A 59 -0.15 6.95 1.26
CA VAL A 59 -0.94 7.87 2.06
C VAL A 59 -0.28 7.99 3.43
N ALA A 60 0.10 9.21 3.80
CA ALA A 60 0.53 9.46 5.17
C ALA A 60 -0.68 9.32 6.09
N SER A 61 -0.67 8.36 7.01
CA SER A 61 -1.78 8.23 7.96
C SER A 61 -1.85 9.48 8.84
N PRO A 62 -3.01 10.14 9.00
CA PRO A 62 -3.17 11.31 9.85
C PRO A 62 -2.95 11.01 11.35
N GLU A 63 -2.73 9.75 11.74
CA GLU A 63 -2.41 9.36 13.12
C GLU A 63 -0.97 9.73 13.57
N ALA A 64 -0.23 10.51 12.77
CA ALA A 64 0.99 11.17 13.22
C ALA A 64 0.75 12.55 13.87
N ALA A 65 -0.47 13.10 13.82
CA ALA A 65 -0.75 14.49 14.21
C ALA A 65 -1.49 14.71 15.55
N GLN A 66 -1.75 13.68 16.35
CA GLN A 66 -2.40 13.83 17.66
C GLN A 66 -1.65 13.10 18.77
#